data_AF-A0A2B2BJA8-F1
#
_entry.id   AF-A0A2B2BJA8-F1
#
_cell.length_a   1.000
_cell.length_b   1.000
_cell.length_c   1.000
_cell.angle_alpha   90.00
_cell.angle_beta   90.00
_cell.angle_gamma   90.00
#
_symmetry.space_group_name_H-M   'P 1'
#
loop_
_entity.id
_entity.type
_entity.pdbx_description
1 polymer ?
#
loop_
_entity_poly.entity_id
_entity_poly.type
_entity_poly.pdbx_seq_one_letter_code
_entity_poly.pdbx_strand_id
1 'polypeptide(L)'
;MFFYYLMLILGVLFVVGSAIYFILMFINKDYPLLGIGRCILTFLFGVLLLVITLPSLKYVVLKDYDVVSGKCVIEIDSSGRSSEADFNMLNTDEVFSFRDIPPLDAYGKSIPYYCKVTVTKDHQFEVSYKIYDAKTQKLIVTSK
;
A
#
# COMPACT_ATOMS: atom_id res chain seq x y z
N MET A 1 0.87 -0.36 4.57
CA MET A 1 1.95 0.51 4.03
C MET A 1 3.36 0.28 4.62
N PHE A 2 3.59 0.34 5.95
CA PHE A 2 4.97 0.27 6.50
C PHE A 2 5.78 -0.96 6.06
N PHE A 3 5.20 -2.16 6.18
CA PHE A 3 5.86 -3.41 5.79
C PHE A 3 6.26 -3.44 4.32
N TYR A 4 5.45 -2.86 3.44
CA TYR A 4 5.73 -2.77 2.01
C TYR A 4 6.99 -1.92 1.75
N TYR A 5 7.08 -0.72 2.32
CA TYR A 5 8.25 0.14 2.15
C TYR A 5 9.51 -0.48 2.78
N LEU A 6 9.36 -1.20 3.90
CA LEU A 6 10.46 -1.94 4.50
C LEU A 6 10.97 -3.06 3.59
N MET A 7 10.08 -3.86 2.98
CA MET A 7 10.47 -4.88 2.01
C MET A 7 11.15 -4.28 0.77
N LEU A 8 10.64 -3.15 0.28
CA LEU A 8 11.23 -2.45 -0.86
C LEU A 8 12.65 -1.95 -0.55
N ILE A 9 12.86 -1.31 0.61
CA ILE A 9 14.19 -0.84 1.04
C ILE A 9 15.15 -2.01 1.21
N LEU A 10 14.73 -3.09 1.87
CA LEU A 10 15.54 -4.29 2.04
C LEU A 10 15.91 -4.93 0.70
N GLY A 11 14.96 -4.99 -0.24
CA GLY A 11 15.21 -5.48 -1.60
C GLY A 11 16.30 -4.68 -2.31
N VAL A 12 16.22 -3.34 -2.28
CA VAL A 12 17.26 -2.46 -2.84
C VAL A 12 18.61 -2.68 -2.14
N LEU A 13 18.63 -2.74 -0.82
CA LEU A 13 19.86 -2.94 -0.04
C LEU A 13 20.54 -4.28 -0.37
N PHE A 14 19.78 -5.36 -0.55
CA PHE A 14 20.35 -6.65 -0.93
C PHE A 14 20.91 -6.65 -2.36
N VAL A 15 20.23 -6.01 -3.31
CA VAL A 15 20.72 -5.89 -4.69
C VAL A 15 22.00 -5.04 -4.75
N VAL A 16 21.98 -3.85 -4.14
CA VAL A 16 23.15 -2.96 -4.15
C VAL A 16 24.30 -3.55 -3.33
N GLY A 17 24.01 -4.08 -2.16
CA GLY A 17 25.00 -4.70 -1.28
C GLY A 17 25.67 -5.92 -1.91
N SER A 18 24.90 -6.79 -2.57
CA SER A 18 25.48 -7.94 -3.29
C SER A 18 26.29 -7.51 -4.50
N ALA A 19 25.89 -6.47 -5.23
CA ALA A 19 26.67 -5.91 -6.34
C ALA A 19 28.02 -5.33 -5.86
N ILE A 20 28.02 -4.56 -4.77
CA ILE A 20 29.27 -4.03 -4.17
C ILE A 20 30.16 -5.17 -3.71
N TYR A 21 29.60 -6.17 -3.01
CA TYR A 21 30.34 -7.33 -2.56
C TYR A 21 30.97 -8.11 -3.72
N PHE A 22 30.23 -8.26 -4.83
CA PHE A 22 30.73 -8.89 -6.04
C PHE A 22 31.91 -8.12 -6.67
N ILE A 23 31.84 -6.79 -6.71
CA ILE A 23 32.93 -5.93 -7.21
C ILE A 23 34.19 -6.08 -6.33
N LEU A 24 34.03 -6.05 -5.00
CA LEU A 24 35.16 -6.22 -4.07
C LEU A 24 35.83 -7.59 -4.23
N MET A 25 35.02 -8.64 -4.42
CA MET A 25 35.50 -9.99 -4.69
C MET A 25 36.34 -10.06 -5.97
N PHE A 26 35.90 -9.38 -7.03
CA PHE A 26 36.62 -9.30 -8.30
C PHE A 26 37.94 -8.56 -8.19
N ILE A 27 37.98 -7.43 -7.46
CA ILE A 27 39.20 -6.64 -7.22
C ILE A 27 40.23 -7.46 -6.44
N ASN A 28 39.81 -8.13 -5.38
CA ASN A 28 40.70 -8.89 -4.50
C ASN A 28 41.12 -10.25 -5.09
N LYS A 29 40.54 -10.67 -6.23
CA LYS A 29 40.74 -11.99 -6.86
C LYS A 29 40.47 -13.17 -5.93
N ASP A 30 39.64 -12.96 -4.91
CA ASP A 30 39.24 -13.99 -3.95
C ASP A 30 37.95 -14.64 -4.43
N TYR A 31 38.02 -15.83 -5.02
CA TYR A 31 36.84 -16.53 -5.57
C TYR A 31 36.47 -17.81 -4.80
N PRO A 32 36.19 -17.74 -3.48
CA PRO A 32 35.70 -18.91 -2.78
C PRO A 32 34.30 -19.26 -3.33
N LEU A 33 34.12 -20.52 -3.74
CA LEU A 33 32.88 -21.04 -4.34
C LEU A 33 31.65 -20.76 -3.45
N LEU A 34 31.85 -20.80 -2.13
CA LEU A 34 30.83 -20.53 -1.11
C LEU A 34 30.47 -19.02 -1.02
N GLY A 35 31.43 -18.13 -1.28
CA GLY A 35 31.19 -16.68 -1.33
C GLY A 35 30.39 -16.26 -2.56
N ILE A 36 30.70 -16.86 -3.71
CA ILE A 36 29.95 -16.65 -4.96
C ILE A 36 28.51 -17.14 -4.80
N GLY A 37 28.32 -18.35 -4.26
CA GLY A 37 26.98 -18.90 -4.03
C GLY A 37 26.12 -18.01 -3.11
N ARG A 38 26.70 -17.50 -2.01
CA ARG A 38 26.01 -16.57 -1.10
C ARG A 38 25.67 -15.24 -1.78
N CYS A 39 26.57 -14.70 -2.59
CA CYS A 39 26.35 -13.47 -3.35
C CYS A 39 25.19 -13.61 -4.34
N ILE A 40 25.16 -14.70 -5.12
CA ILE A 40 24.06 -14.97 -6.06
C ILE A 40 22.73 -15.14 -5.31
N LEU A 41 22.73 -15.90 -4.22
CA LEU A 41 21.51 -16.13 -3.42
C LEU A 41 20.96 -14.81 -2.87
N THR A 42 21.82 -13.97 -2.28
CA THR A 42 21.42 -12.66 -1.74
C THR A 42 20.93 -11.71 -2.82
N PHE A 43 21.59 -11.69 -3.98
CA PHE A 43 21.14 -10.93 -5.14
C PHE A 43 19.75 -11.38 -5.61
N LEU A 44 19.55 -12.68 -5.82
CA LEU A 44 18.26 -13.24 -6.26
C LEU A 44 17.15 -12.98 -5.24
N PHE A 45 17.45 -13.08 -3.95
CA PHE A 45 16.50 -12.77 -2.89
C PHE A 45 16.11 -11.28 -2.91
N GLY A 46 17.07 -10.37 -3.11
CA GLY A 46 16.80 -8.95 -3.28
C GLY A 46 15.93 -8.67 -4.51
N VAL A 47 16.23 -9.30 -5.65
CA VAL A 47 15.43 -9.18 -6.88
C VAL A 47 14.01 -9.70 -6.66
N LEU A 48 13.82 -10.82 -5.97
CA LEU A 48 12.49 -11.36 -5.66
C LEU A 48 11.65 -10.38 -4.86
N LEU A 49 12.22 -9.76 -3.81
CA LEU A 49 11.53 -8.73 -3.01
C LEU A 49 11.14 -7.52 -3.88
N LEU A 50 12.01 -7.11 -4.79
CA LEU A 50 11.73 -6.02 -5.72
C LEU A 50 10.63 -6.39 -6.73
N VAL A 51 10.64 -7.58 -7.30
CA VAL A 51 9.60 -8.02 -8.26
C VAL A 51 8.22 -8.01 -7.63
N ILE A 52 8.11 -8.35 -6.34
CA ILE A 52 6.83 -8.32 -5.62
C ILE A 52 6.40 -6.87 -5.32
N THR A 53 7.34 -5.98 -5.01
CA THR A 53 7.01 -4.62 -4.57
C THR A 53 6.90 -3.61 -5.72
N LEU A 54 7.67 -3.74 -6.79
CA LEU A 54 7.73 -2.80 -7.91
C LEU A 54 6.40 -2.59 -8.67
N PRO A 55 5.55 -3.61 -8.92
CA PRO A 55 4.28 -3.41 -9.61
C PRO A 55 3.39 -2.40 -8.89
N SER A 56 3.27 -2.50 -7.57
CA SER A 56 2.49 -1.56 -6.78
C SER A 56 3.15 -0.18 -6.70
N LEU A 57 4.50 -0.12 -6.68
CA LEU A 57 5.23 1.15 -6.71
C LEU A 57 4.94 1.92 -8.00
N LYS A 58 4.85 1.21 -9.13
CA LYS A 58 4.55 1.80 -10.43
C LYS A 58 3.24 2.58 -10.39
N TYR A 59 2.18 2.03 -9.79
CA TYR A 59 0.88 2.71 -9.71
C TYR A 59 0.92 3.94 -8.80
N VAL A 60 1.67 3.87 -7.70
CA VAL A 60 1.88 5.00 -6.79
C VAL A 60 2.64 6.14 -7.48
N VAL A 61 3.75 5.82 -8.18
CA VAL A 61 4.63 6.82 -8.82
C VAL A 61 4.00 7.43 -10.07
N LEU A 62 3.38 6.61 -10.93
CA LEU A 62 2.72 7.09 -12.14
C LEU A 62 1.36 7.74 -11.87
N LYS A 63 0.88 7.70 -10.62
CA LYS A 63 -0.45 8.18 -10.23
C LYS A 63 -1.57 7.56 -11.05
N ASP A 64 -1.41 6.29 -11.41
CA ASP A 64 -2.41 5.50 -12.13
C ASP A 64 -3.34 4.87 -11.11
N TYR A 65 -4.44 5.59 -10.84
CA TYR A 65 -5.40 5.28 -9.80
C TYR A 65 -6.72 4.81 -10.39
N ASP A 66 -7.41 3.95 -9.65
CA ASP A 66 -8.80 3.57 -9.91
C ASP A 66 -9.72 4.22 -8.87
N VAL A 67 -10.99 4.40 -9.22
CA VAL A 67 -11.99 5.01 -8.35
C VAL A 67 -13.11 4.01 -8.10
N VAL A 68 -13.12 3.44 -6.89
CA VAL A 68 -14.21 2.60 -6.40
C VAL A 68 -15.31 3.51 -5.88
N SER A 69 -16.49 3.42 -6.48
CA SER A 69 -17.65 4.25 -6.10
C SER A 69 -18.88 3.41 -5.80
N GLY A 70 -19.58 3.75 -4.72
CA GLY A 70 -20.73 2.97 -4.30
C GLY A 70 -21.33 3.43 -2.98
N LYS A 71 -22.37 2.71 -2.55
CA LYS A 71 -22.87 2.88 -1.20
C LYS A 71 -21.87 2.25 -0.24
N CYS A 72 -21.57 2.96 0.83
CA CYS A 72 -20.58 2.56 1.82
C CYS A 72 -21.16 2.76 3.23
N VAL A 73 -20.60 2.02 4.18
CA VAL A 73 -20.79 2.25 5.60
C VAL A 73 -19.42 2.53 6.21
N ILE A 74 -19.33 3.58 7.03
CA ILE A 74 -18.09 3.96 7.69
C ILE A 74 -18.17 3.52 9.15
N GLU A 75 -17.22 2.68 9.56
CA GLU A 75 -17.04 2.23 10.93
C GLU A 75 -15.76 2.83 11.49
N ILE A 76 -15.76 3.17 12.78
CA ILE A 76 -14.53 3.62 13.45
C ILE A 76 -14.01 2.43 14.24
N ASP A 77 -12.87 1.90 13.82
CA ASP A 77 -12.14 0.94 14.63
C ASP A 77 -11.27 1.71 15.64
N SER A 78 -11.70 1.68 16.91
CA SER A 78 -10.95 2.25 18.03
C SER A 78 -10.23 1.19 18.87
N SER A 79 -10.12 -0.05 18.38
CA SER A 79 -9.59 -1.18 19.16
C SER A 79 -8.05 -1.20 19.29
N GLY A 80 -7.34 -0.39 18.48
CA GLY A 80 -5.89 -0.32 18.43
C GLY A 80 -5.22 0.88 19.13
N ARG A 81 -3.93 1.09 18.85
CA ARG A 81 -3.14 2.26 19.31
C ARG A 81 -3.54 3.58 18.63
N SER A 82 -4.22 3.51 17.49
CA SER A 82 -4.73 4.63 16.72
C SER A 82 -6.13 4.26 16.22
N SER A 83 -7.03 5.24 16.20
CA SER A 83 -8.35 5.07 15.60
C SER A 83 -8.22 5.12 14.08
N GLU A 84 -8.82 4.14 13.40
CA GLU A 84 -8.91 4.09 11.94
C GLU A 84 -10.40 4.09 11.53
N ALA A 85 -10.68 4.60 10.34
CA ALA A 85 -12.00 4.63 9.75
C ALA A 85 -12.07 3.63 8.60
N ASP A 86 -12.92 2.62 8.74
CA ASP A 86 -13.12 1.57 7.76
C ASP A 86 -14.33 1.89 6.89
N PHE A 87 -14.08 1.97 5.59
CA PHE A 87 -15.07 2.23 4.56
C PHE A 87 -15.47 0.90 3.94
N ASN A 88 -16.58 0.35 4.38
CA ASN A 88 -17.14 -0.90 3.86
C ASN A 88 -18.02 -0.61 2.64
N MET A 89 -17.55 -0.96 1.45
CA MET A 89 -18.32 -0.83 0.21
C MET A 89 -19.38 -1.93 0.10
N LEU A 90 -20.66 -1.55 0.14
CA LEU A 90 -21.77 -2.50 0.09
C LEU A 90 -21.97 -3.17 -1.28
N ASN A 91 -21.36 -2.61 -2.34
CA ASN A 91 -21.52 -3.10 -3.70
C ASN A 91 -20.44 -4.12 -4.09
N THR A 92 -19.23 -3.97 -3.56
CA THR A 92 -18.06 -4.77 -3.93
C THR A 92 -17.54 -5.64 -2.79
N ASP A 93 -18.12 -5.50 -1.58
CA ASP A 93 -17.63 -6.09 -0.33
C ASP A 93 -16.17 -5.75 -0.01
N GLU A 94 -15.62 -4.70 -0.65
CA GLU A 94 -14.29 -4.19 -0.39
C GLU A 94 -14.29 -3.28 0.85
N VAL A 95 -13.24 -3.40 1.65
CA VAL A 95 -13.01 -2.58 2.85
C VAL A 95 -11.77 -1.75 2.65
N PHE A 96 -11.89 -0.44 2.86
CA PHE A 96 -10.77 0.51 2.76
C PHE A 96 -10.56 1.22 4.08
N SER A 97 -9.35 1.13 4.64
CA SER A 97 -9.05 1.68 5.97
C SER A 97 -8.25 2.97 5.86
N PHE A 98 -8.74 4.03 6.51
CA PHE A 98 -8.09 5.33 6.55
C PHE A 98 -7.71 5.70 7.98
N ARG A 99 -6.54 6.32 8.15
CA ARG A 99 -6.09 6.79 9.47
C ARG A 99 -6.74 8.10 9.89
N ASP A 100 -7.24 8.88 8.95
CA ASP A 100 -8.00 10.07 9.27
C ASP A 100 -9.48 9.70 9.43
N ILE A 101 -10.04 10.06 10.58
CA ILE A 101 -11.45 9.85 10.84
C ILE A 101 -12.23 10.99 10.18
N PRO A 102 -13.07 10.72 9.16
CA PRO A 102 -13.83 11.75 8.49
C PRO A 102 -14.78 12.40 9.50
N PRO A 103 -14.88 13.73 9.60
CA PRO A 103 -15.78 14.39 10.54
C PRO A 103 -17.23 14.29 10.05
N LEU A 104 -17.94 13.25 10.47
CA LEU A 104 -19.33 12.98 10.11
C LEU A 104 -20.22 13.09 11.35
N ASP A 105 -21.48 13.43 11.13
CA ASP A 105 -22.46 13.53 12.22
C ASP A 105 -22.77 12.17 12.86
N ALA A 106 -22.58 11.07 12.12
CA ALA A 106 -22.84 9.73 12.61
C ALA A 106 -22.10 8.63 11.81
N TYR A 107 -21.77 7.53 12.50
CA TYR A 107 -21.04 6.38 11.98
C TYR A 107 -21.79 5.07 12.27
N GLY A 108 -21.40 3.97 11.60
CA GLY A 108 -21.87 2.62 11.87
C GLY A 108 -22.81 2.02 10.82
N LYS A 109 -23.01 0.70 10.89
CA LYS A 109 -23.73 -0.18 9.94
C LYS A 109 -25.11 0.30 9.49
N SER A 110 -25.77 1.12 10.29
CA SER A 110 -27.11 1.64 10.01
C SER A 110 -27.14 2.94 9.20
N ILE A 111 -25.98 3.53 8.87
CA ILE A 111 -25.89 4.87 8.26
C ILE A 111 -25.12 4.78 6.93
N PRO A 112 -25.81 4.47 5.82
CA PRO A 112 -25.17 4.36 4.52
C PRO A 112 -24.88 5.76 3.95
N TYR A 113 -23.66 5.94 3.46
CA TYR A 113 -23.23 7.08 2.67
C TYR A 113 -22.96 6.65 1.22
N TYR A 114 -22.71 7.62 0.35
CA TYR A 114 -22.15 7.33 -0.97
C TYR A 114 -20.68 7.72 -0.98
N CYS A 115 -19.79 6.74 -1.14
CA CYS A 115 -18.35 6.95 -1.12
C CYS A 115 -17.75 6.85 -2.52
N LYS A 116 -16.72 7.65 -2.77
CA LYS A 116 -15.76 7.45 -3.85
C LYS A 116 -14.39 7.34 -3.22
N VAL A 117 -13.84 6.14 -3.22
CA VAL A 117 -12.49 5.86 -2.72
C VAL A 117 -11.57 5.74 -3.94
N THR A 118 -10.50 6.53 -3.94
CA THR A 118 -9.44 6.46 -4.95
C THR A 118 -8.36 5.54 -4.41
N VAL A 119 -8.06 4.49 -5.16
CA VAL A 119 -7.06 3.47 -4.82
C VAL A 119 -6.07 3.32 -5.96
N THR A 120 -4.93 2.68 -5.70
CA THR A 120 -4.07 2.20 -6.80
C THR A 120 -4.79 1.13 -7.62
N LYS A 121 -4.42 0.98 -8.89
CA LYS A 121 -5.04 0.01 -9.81
C LYS A 121 -5.02 -1.44 -9.35
N ASP A 122 -4.07 -1.79 -8.49
CA ASP A 122 -3.96 -3.11 -7.86
C ASP A 122 -4.71 -3.22 -6.52
N HIS A 123 -5.47 -2.18 -6.16
CA HIS A 123 -6.28 -2.04 -4.95
C HIS A 123 -5.48 -2.23 -3.64
N GLN A 124 -4.16 -2.08 -3.69
CA GLN A 124 -3.28 -2.28 -2.53
C GLN A 124 -3.08 -1.04 -1.67
N PHE A 125 -3.35 0.14 -2.22
CA PHE A 125 -3.14 1.39 -1.51
C PHE A 125 -4.33 2.33 -1.67
N GLU A 126 -4.84 2.77 -0.53
CA GLU A 126 -5.82 3.84 -0.40
C GLU A 126 -5.12 5.19 -0.57
N VAL A 127 -5.59 5.98 -1.54
CA VAL A 127 -5.00 7.28 -1.87
C VAL A 127 -5.83 8.42 -1.28
N SER A 128 -7.14 8.39 -1.53
CA SER A 128 -8.04 9.43 -1.02
C SER A 128 -9.48 8.93 -1.01
N TYR A 129 -10.34 9.63 -0.30
CA TYR A 129 -11.77 9.36 -0.34
C TYR A 129 -12.60 10.64 -0.45
N LYS A 130 -13.80 10.50 -0.98
CA LYS A 130 -14.86 11.52 -0.99
C LYS A 130 -16.14 10.88 -0.50
N ILE A 131 -16.78 11.53 0.47
CA ILE A 131 -18.04 11.09 1.07
C ILE A 131 -19.13 12.05 0.63
N TYR A 132 -20.21 11.48 0.16
CA TYR A 132 -21.40 12.19 -0.29
C TYR A 132 -22.61 11.72 0.52
N ASP A 133 -23.57 12.62 0.67
CA ASP A 133 -24.87 12.29 1.23
C ASP A 133 -25.60 11.28 0.34
N ALA A 134 -26.11 10.20 0.93
CA ALA A 134 -26.69 9.10 0.18
C ALA A 134 -27.97 9.48 -0.59
N LYS A 135 -28.69 10.53 -0.17
CA LYS A 135 -29.96 10.96 -0.79
C LYS A 135 -29.78 12.11 -1.77
N THR A 136 -28.99 13.10 -1.39
CA THR A 136 -28.82 14.36 -2.12
C THR A 136 -27.58 14.37 -3.01
N GLN A 137 -26.67 13.39 -2.86
CA GLN A 137 -25.36 13.32 -3.52
C GLN A 137 -24.52 14.59 -3.34
N LYS A 138 -24.80 15.39 -2.32
CA LYS A 138 -23.97 16.54 -1.96
C LYS A 138 -22.69 16.04 -1.31
N LEU A 139 -21.56 16.61 -1.71
CA LEU A 139 -20.25 16.32 -1.11
C LEU A 139 -20.29 16.76 0.37
N ILE A 140 -19.95 15.85 1.26
CA ILE A 140 -19.86 16.10 2.72
C ILE A 140 -18.40 16.34 3.09
N VAL A 141 -17.54 15.35 2.81
CA VAL A 141 -16.13 15.37 3.20
C VAL A 141 -15.27 14.87 2.03
N THR A 142 -14.06 15.41 1.92
CA THR A 142 -12.98 14.88 1.09
C THR A 142 -11.77 14.69 1.98
N SER A 143 -11.05 13.58 1.82
CA SER A 143 -9.74 13.41 2.44
C SER A 143 -8.76 14.40 1.81
N LYS A 144 -7.74 14.79 2.59
CA LYS A 144 -6.65 15.67 2.15
C LYS A 144 -5.53 14.90 1.49
#